data_AF-A0A1G1XWY2-F1
#
_entry.id   AF-A0A1G1XWY2-F1
#
_cell.length_a   1.000
_cell.length_b   1.000
_cell.length_c   1.000
_cell.angle_alpha   90.00
_cell.angle_beta   90.00
_cell.angle_gamma   90.00
#
_symmetry.space_group_name_H-M   'P 1'
#
loop_
_entity.id
_entity.type
_entity.pdbx_description
1 polymer ?
#
loop_
_entity_poly.entity_id
_entity_poly.type
_entity_poly.pdbx_seq_one_letter_code
_entity_poly.pdbx_strand_id
1 'polypeptide(L)'
;MELSEHTKKILWIVMWVVIAVIIISGILLIAFIKSCIGCHSASSINIQEQISLQILDDLRTGNKKVSIPYTTLNLEPSEESVQAIGIKNFEDNPIKFITSFQVKSEGIFSIFKPEQILSFKNGIIDINAKITWDDSPHTLNPGESRVFPITITAPDKPGNYLYKIIITKDTGEEYDSRTFFIKTAEE
;
A
#
# COMPACT_ATOMS: atom_id res chain seq x y z
N MET A 1 -62.39 7.36 -31.66
CA MET A 1 -61.71 6.09 -32.02
C MET A 1 -61.46 5.36 -30.71
N GLU A 2 -62.48 4.63 -30.24
CA GLU A 2 -62.37 3.89 -28.98
C GLU A 2 -61.45 2.70 -29.18
N LEU A 3 -60.35 2.68 -28.40
CA LEU A 3 -59.42 1.56 -28.41
C LEU A 3 -60.18 0.31 -27.95
N SER A 4 -60.27 -0.70 -28.83
CA SER A 4 -60.98 -1.95 -28.53
C SER A 4 -60.48 -2.55 -27.22
N GLU A 5 -61.37 -3.18 -26.45
CA GLU A 5 -61.04 -3.75 -25.14
C GLU A 5 -59.86 -4.75 -25.21
N HIS A 6 -59.71 -5.43 -26.35
CA HIS A 6 -58.58 -6.30 -26.65
C HIS A 6 -57.25 -5.55 -26.72
N THR A 7 -57.23 -4.37 -27.33
CA THR A 7 -56.02 -3.54 -27.43
C THR A 7 -55.59 -3.01 -26.06
N LYS A 8 -56.55 -2.68 -25.17
CA LYS A 8 -56.27 -2.27 -23.79
C LYS A 8 -55.66 -3.42 -22.96
N LYS A 9 -56.17 -4.64 -23.13
CA LYS A 9 -55.61 -5.85 -22.48
C LYS A 9 -54.19 -6.14 -22.94
N ILE A 10 -53.93 -6.00 -24.24
CA ILE A 10 -52.58 -6.18 -24.80
C ILE A 10 -51.62 -5.11 -24.26
N LEU A 11 -52.04 -3.84 -24.21
CA LEU A 11 -51.20 -2.75 -23.69
C LEU A 11 -50.86 -2.94 -22.19
N TRP A 12 -51.83 -3.42 -21.41
CA TRP A 12 -51.64 -3.73 -20.00
C TRP A 12 -50.64 -4.88 -19.79
N ILE A 13 -50.71 -5.94 -20.61
CA ILE A 13 -49.76 -7.06 -20.57
C ILE A 13 -48.35 -6.59 -20.94
N VAL A 14 -48.21 -5.80 -22.02
CA VAL A 14 -46.89 -5.30 -22.48
C VAL A 14 -46.24 -4.44 -21.40
N MET A 15 -47.00 -3.58 -20.71
CA MET A 15 -46.48 -2.77 -19.62
C MET A 15 -45.90 -3.61 -18.48
N TRP A 16 -46.59 -4.67 -18.05
CA TRP A 16 -46.10 -5.59 -17.02
C TRP A 16 -44.85 -6.36 -17.45
N VAL A 17 -44.76 -6.75 -18.72
CA VAL A 17 -43.57 -7.41 -19.27
C VAL A 17 -42.36 -6.47 -19.26
N VAL A 18 -42.54 -5.20 -19.65
CA VAL A 18 -41.45 -4.20 -19.63
C VAL A 18 -40.95 -3.96 -18.21
N ILE A 19 -41.85 -3.84 -17.24
CA ILE A 19 -41.48 -3.69 -15.82
C ILE A 19 -40.70 -4.91 -15.32
N ALA A 20 -41.14 -6.12 -15.67
CA ALA A 20 -40.44 -7.34 -15.29
C ALA A 20 -39.00 -7.42 -15.88
N VAL A 21 -38.82 -7.01 -17.14
CA VAL A 21 -37.49 -7.00 -17.79
C VAL A 21 -36.54 -6.00 -17.13
N ILE A 22 -37.03 -4.81 -16.75
CA ILE A 22 -36.24 -3.78 -16.05
C ILE A 22 -35.84 -4.25 -14.65
N ILE A 23 -36.75 -4.90 -13.92
CA ILE A 23 -36.47 -5.43 -12.58
C ILE A 23 -35.46 -6.58 -12.67
N ILE A 24 -35.64 -7.51 -13.61
CA ILE A 24 -34.74 -8.65 -13.77
C ILE A 24 -33.34 -8.19 -14.20
N SER A 25 -33.21 -7.26 -15.14
CA SER A 25 -31.90 -6.72 -15.55
C SER A 25 -31.22 -5.93 -14.43
N GLY A 26 -31.97 -5.13 -13.66
CA GLY A 26 -31.45 -4.42 -12.50
C GLY A 26 -30.98 -5.34 -11.37
N ILE A 27 -31.73 -6.40 -11.07
CA ILE A 27 -31.35 -7.39 -10.05
C ILE A 27 -30.14 -8.22 -10.50
N LEU A 28 -30.05 -8.57 -11.79
CA LEU A 28 -28.89 -9.27 -12.33
C LEU A 28 -27.61 -8.42 -12.22
N LEU A 29 -27.71 -7.10 -12.45
CA LEU A 29 -26.59 -6.16 -12.28
C LEU A 29 -26.13 -6.10 -10.81
N ILE A 30 -27.07 -6.05 -9.86
CA ILE A 30 -26.76 -6.02 -8.42
C ILE A 30 -26.18 -7.36 -7.93
N ALA A 31 -26.65 -8.48 -8.47
CA ALA A 31 -26.11 -9.81 -8.18
C ALA A 31 -24.66 -9.97 -8.67
N PHE A 32 -24.30 -9.36 -9.80
CA PHE A 32 -22.93 -9.35 -10.31
C PHE A 32 -21.99 -8.53 -9.40
N ILE A 33 -22.46 -7.37 -8.90
CA ILE A 33 -21.71 -6.54 -7.93
C ILE A 33 -21.47 -7.31 -6.63
N LYS A 34 -22.47 -8.05 -6.11
CA LYS A 34 -22.30 -8.89 -4.92
C LYS A 34 -21.35 -10.08 -5.15
N SER A 35 -21.35 -10.67 -6.34
CA SER A 35 -20.41 -11.76 -6.70
C SER A 35 -18.95 -11.28 -6.78
N CYS A 36 -18.70 -10.02 -7.15
CA CYS A 36 -17.37 -9.41 -7.08
C CYS A 36 -16.94 -9.04 -5.65
N ILE A 37 -17.89 -8.71 -4.75
CA ILE A 37 -17.58 -8.37 -3.34
C ILE A 37 -17.11 -9.61 -2.55
N GLY A 38 -17.58 -10.82 -2.89
CA GLY A 38 -17.08 -12.06 -2.30
C GLY A 38 -15.65 -12.45 -2.73
N CYS A 39 -15.16 -11.91 -3.86
CA CYS A 39 -13.80 -12.18 -4.35
C CYS A 39 -12.76 -11.19 -3.78
N HIS A 40 -13.21 -10.06 -3.21
CA HIS A 40 -12.31 -9.01 -2.69
C HIS A 40 -11.81 -9.24 -1.25
N SER A 41 -12.32 -10.23 -0.53
CA SER A 41 -11.84 -10.55 0.84
C SER A 41 -10.78 -11.67 0.88
N ALA A 42 -10.55 -12.38 -0.24
CA ALA A 42 -9.52 -13.43 -0.31
C ALA A 42 -8.24 -13.00 -1.05
N SER A 43 -8.26 -11.85 -1.75
CA SER A 43 -7.11 -11.39 -2.54
C SER A 43 -6.07 -10.65 -1.69
N SER A 44 -6.48 -9.87 -0.69
CA SER A 44 -5.56 -9.12 0.17
C SER A 44 -4.78 -10.00 1.18
N ILE A 45 -5.42 -11.04 1.74
CA ILE A 45 -4.77 -11.97 2.68
C ILE A 45 -3.71 -12.82 1.96
N ASN A 46 -4.01 -13.28 0.75
CA ASN A 46 -3.11 -14.14 -0.02
C ASN A 46 -1.91 -13.36 -0.59
N ILE A 47 -2.08 -12.10 -0.98
CA ILE A 47 -0.99 -11.25 -1.49
C ILE A 47 -0.04 -10.79 -0.38
N GLN A 48 -0.54 -10.43 0.81
CA GLN A 48 0.33 -10.05 1.94
C GLN A 48 1.17 -11.23 2.46
N GLU A 49 0.58 -12.42 2.56
CA GLU A 49 1.29 -13.62 3.00
C GLU A 49 2.36 -14.04 1.97
N GLN A 50 2.06 -13.96 0.67
CA GLN A 50 3.03 -14.21 -0.40
C GLN A 50 4.19 -13.21 -0.44
N ILE A 51 3.93 -11.90 -0.25
CA ILE A 51 4.99 -10.88 -0.19
C ILE A 51 5.87 -11.09 1.05
N SER A 52 5.27 -11.40 2.20
CA SER A 52 5.99 -11.71 3.43
C SER A 52 6.90 -12.92 3.27
N LEU A 53 6.42 -13.99 2.63
CA LEU A 53 7.22 -15.19 2.35
C LEU A 53 8.36 -14.91 1.35
N GLN A 54 8.15 -14.08 0.34
CA GLN A 54 9.22 -13.67 -0.59
C GLN A 54 10.31 -12.84 0.09
N ILE A 55 9.93 -11.91 0.98
CA ILE A 55 10.90 -11.14 1.77
C ILE A 55 11.66 -12.06 2.73
N LEU A 56 10.97 -12.98 3.41
CA LEU A 56 11.60 -13.97 4.29
C LEU A 56 12.57 -14.89 3.53
N ASP A 57 12.23 -15.28 2.29
CA ASP A 57 13.11 -16.10 1.47
C ASP A 57 14.31 -15.31 0.92
N ASP A 58 14.16 -14.04 0.54
CA ASP A 58 15.27 -13.14 0.18
C ASP A 58 16.17 -12.82 1.39
N LEU A 59 15.63 -12.67 2.60
CA LEU A 59 16.41 -12.54 3.83
C LEU A 59 17.11 -13.85 4.23
N ARG A 60 16.54 -15.00 3.86
CA ARG A 60 17.12 -16.32 4.10
C ARG A 60 18.23 -16.63 3.11
N THR A 61 18.07 -16.28 1.84
CA THR A 61 19.00 -16.62 0.74
C THR A 61 19.98 -15.52 0.39
N GLY A 62 19.64 -14.25 0.64
CA GLY A 62 20.39 -13.08 0.17
C GLY A 62 21.43 -12.51 1.14
N ASN A 63 21.55 -13.03 2.37
CA ASN A 63 22.48 -12.51 3.39
C ASN A 63 22.35 -10.98 3.63
N LYS A 64 21.13 -10.44 3.54
CA LYS A 64 20.83 -9.01 3.71
C LYS A 64 20.19 -8.79 5.08
N LYS A 65 20.69 -7.83 5.87
CA LYS A 65 20.15 -7.46 7.19
C LYS A 65 18.76 -6.81 7.10
N VAL A 66 18.54 -5.96 6.09
CA VAL A 66 17.25 -5.33 5.77
C VAL A 66 16.84 -5.63 4.34
N SER A 67 15.58 -6.02 4.15
CA SER A 67 14.95 -6.24 2.85
C SER A 67 13.64 -5.47 2.73
N ILE A 68 13.40 -4.95 1.52
CA ILE A 68 12.21 -4.22 1.09
C ILE A 68 11.72 -4.93 -0.17
N PRO A 69 10.42 -5.19 -0.33
CA PRO A 69 9.89 -5.94 -1.47
C PRO A 69 10.13 -5.23 -2.81
N TYR A 70 10.21 -3.89 -2.80
CA TYR A 70 10.34 -3.10 -4.01
C TYR A 70 11.42 -2.02 -3.85
N THR A 71 12.27 -1.89 -4.88
CA THR A 71 13.25 -0.81 -5.00
C THR A 71 12.63 0.46 -5.61
N THR A 72 11.45 0.33 -6.22
CA THR A 72 10.67 1.43 -6.80
C THR A 72 9.19 1.17 -6.58
N LEU A 73 8.49 2.14 -6.01
CA LEU A 73 7.03 2.18 -5.87
C LEU A 73 6.48 3.19 -6.86
N ASN A 74 5.53 2.79 -7.69
CA ASN A 74 4.79 3.72 -8.54
C ASN A 74 3.44 3.94 -7.88
N LEU A 75 3.16 5.18 -7.51
CA LEU A 75 1.96 5.57 -6.78
C LEU A 75 1.37 6.83 -7.42
N GLU A 76 0.08 7.04 -7.32
CA GLU A 76 -0.54 8.32 -7.66
C GLU A 76 -0.19 9.38 -6.60
N PRO A 77 -0.26 10.68 -6.94
CA PRO A 77 -0.04 11.74 -5.96
C PRO A 77 -0.98 11.60 -4.76
N SER A 78 -0.41 11.66 -3.54
CA SER A 78 -1.14 11.45 -2.28
C SER A 78 -1.77 10.06 -2.08
N GLU A 79 -1.47 9.07 -2.93
CA GLU A 79 -1.91 7.69 -2.74
C GLU A 79 -1.25 7.08 -1.49
N GLU A 80 -2.03 6.33 -0.71
CA GLU A 80 -1.51 5.55 0.41
C GLU A 80 -1.21 4.12 -0.02
N SER A 81 -0.01 3.65 0.31
CA SER A 81 0.43 2.29 0.03
C SER A 81 0.99 1.65 1.30
N VAL A 82 0.44 0.49 1.65
CA VAL A 82 0.96 -0.33 2.75
C VAL A 82 2.08 -1.20 2.21
N GLN A 83 3.25 -1.08 2.82
CA GLN A 83 4.45 -1.83 2.48
C GLN A 83 4.96 -2.61 3.69
N ALA A 84 5.79 -3.60 3.45
CA ALA A 84 6.39 -4.43 4.49
C ALA A 84 7.91 -4.32 4.44
N ILE A 85 8.57 -4.20 5.60
CA ILE A 85 10.02 -4.21 5.71
C ILE A 85 10.43 -5.42 6.53
N GLY A 86 11.31 -6.24 5.96
CA GLY A 86 11.90 -7.36 6.67
C GLY A 86 13.24 -6.98 7.29
N ILE A 87 13.41 -7.29 8.57
CA ILE A 87 14.66 -7.08 9.32
C ILE A 87 15.08 -8.42 9.90
N LYS A 88 16.34 -8.78 9.73
CA LYS A 88 16.91 -10.02 10.26
C LYS A 88 18.15 -9.75 11.09
N ASN A 89 18.23 -10.41 12.24
CA ASN A 89 19.41 -10.37 13.06
C ASN A 89 20.45 -11.42 12.61
N PHE A 90 21.56 -10.95 12.04
CA PHE A 90 22.72 -11.77 11.69
C PHE A 90 23.82 -11.79 12.77
N GLU A 91 23.63 -11.09 13.88
CA GLU A 91 24.59 -11.07 14.98
C GLU A 91 24.34 -12.24 15.94
N ASP A 92 25.40 -12.67 16.63
CA ASP A 92 25.33 -13.75 17.62
C ASP A 92 24.66 -13.33 18.93
N ASN A 93 24.35 -12.03 19.08
CA ASN A 93 23.68 -11.45 20.24
C ASN A 93 22.32 -10.85 19.84
N PRO A 94 21.34 -10.78 20.76
CA PRO A 94 20.10 -10.07 20.52
C PRO A 94 20.37 -8.60 20.19
N ILE A 95 19.71 -8.07 19.16
CA ILE A 95 19.79 -6.65 18.81
C ILE A 95 18.52 -5.94 19.27
N LYS A 96 18.69 -4.73 19.81
CA LYS A 96 17.61 -3.76 20.01
C LYS A 96 17.75 -2.66 18.97
N PHE A 97 16.68 -2.32 18.27
CA PHE A 97 16.73 -1.31 17.22
C PHE A 97 15.46 -0.49 17.12
N ILE A 98 15.57 0.64 16.45
CA ILE A 98 14.49 1.50 15.99
C ILE A 98 14.59 1.70 14.48
N THR A 99 13.47 1.99 13.84
CA THR A 99 13.38 2.26 12.41
C THR A 99 13.17 3.74 12.17
N SER A 100 13.90 4.32 11.21
CA SER A 100 13.70 5.70 10.78
C SER A 100 13.67 5.82 9.26
N PHE A 101 12.94 6.83 8.78
CA PHE A 101 12.79 7.11 7.35
C PHE A 101 13.31 8.49 7.02
N GLN A 102 13.88 8.61 5.83
CA GLN A 102 14.38 9.87 5.30
C GLN A 102 14.04 10.00 3.82
N VAL A 103 13.91 11.23 3.33
CA VAL A 103 13.78 11.56 1.91
C VAL A 103 14.89 12.50 1.48
N LYS A 104 15.46 12.27 0.30
CA LYS A 104 16.45 13.17 -0.29
C LYS A 104 15.74 14.40 -0.86
N SER A 105 16.10 15.57 -0.34
CA SER A 105 15.60 16.90 -0.72
C SER A 105 16.79 17.83 -0.88
N GLU A 106 16.96 18.42 -2.07
CA GLU A 106 18.01 19.43 -2.35
C GLU A 106 19.44 19.04 -1.93
N GLY A 107 19.76 17.74 -1.98
CA GLY A 107 21.09 17.22 -1.61
C GLY A 107 21.26 16.85 -0.13
N ILE A 108 20.24 17.06 0.71
CA ILE A 108 20.21 16.67 2.12
C ILE A 108 19.12 15.63 2.34
N PHE A 109 19.30 14.74 3.32
CA PHE A 109 18.25 13.83 3.76
C PHE A 109 17.42 14.47 4.87
N SER A 110 16.13 14.66 4.60
CA SER A 110 15.15 15.12 5.59
C SER A 110 14.53 13.91 6.28
N ILE A 111 14.42 13.97 7.61
CA ILE A 111 13.95 12.85 8.44
C ILE A 111 12.45 12.94 8.62
N PHE A 112 11.73 11.84 8.40
CA PHE A 112 10.31 11.73 8.74
C PHE A 112 10.11 11.55 10.23
N LYS A 113 8.97 12.02 10.72
CA LYS A 113 8.43 11.64 12.03
C LYS A 113 7.19 10.78 11.81
N PRO A 114 6.99 9.74 12.62
CA PRO A 114 5.83 8.85 12.47
C PRO A 114 4.55 9.67 12.57
N GLU A 115 3.59 9.35 11.69
CA GLU A 115 2.28 9.99 11.60
C GLU A 115 2.29 11.49 11.23
N GLN A 116 3.44 12.09 10.95
CA GLN A 116 3.56 13.50 10.58
C GLN A 116 3.78 13.69 9.09
N ILE A 117 3.16 14.73 8.55
CA ILE A 117 3.43 15.20 7.18
C ILE A 117 4.77 15.93 7.21
N LEU A 118 5.68 15.50 6.34
CA LEU A 118 6.93 16.19 6.07
C LEU A 118 6.78 17.01 4.80
N SER A 119 6.99 18.31 4.91
CA SER A 119 7.10 19.23 3.76
C SER A 119 8.58 19.38 3.40
N PHE A 120 8.95 19.04 2.18
CA PHE A 120 10.32 19.15 1.66
C PHE A 120 10.32 19.76 0.26
N LYS A 121 11.48 20.24 -0.19
CA LYS A 121 11.60 20.98 -1.45
C LYS A 121 12.18 20.14 -2.57
N ASN A 122 11.60 20.27 -3.75
CA ASN A 122 12.21 19.82 -4.99
C ASN A 122 12.36 21.03 -5.92
N GLY A 123 13.48 21.74 -5.77
CA GLY A 123 13.70 23.04 -6.40
C GLY A 123 12.79 24.10 -5.77
N ILE A 124 11.83 24.62 -6.53
CA ILE A 124 10.96 25.73 -6.08
C ILE A 124 9.63 25.21 -5.48
N ILE A 125 9.33 23.92 -5.65
CA ILE A 125 8.05 23.33 -5.28
C ILE A 125 8.15 22.70 -3.89
N ASP A 126 7.23 23.07 -3.00
CA ASP A 126 7.01 22.40 -1.72
C ASP A 126 6.16 21.14 -1.93
N ILE A 127 6.62 20.04 -1.33
CA ILE A 127 6.09 18.71 -1.53
C ILE A 127 5.79 18.11 -0.18
N ASN A 128 4.61 17.53 -0.05
CA ASN A 128 4.14 16.91 1.17
C ASN A 128 4.11 15.39 1.00
N ALA A 129 4.74 14.69 1.93
CA ALA A 129 4.65 13.24 2.05
C ALA A 129 4.51 12.84 3.51
N LYS A 130 4.00 11.64 3.76
CA LYS A 130 3.82 11.10 5.11
C LYS A 130 4.24 9.64 5.13
N ILE A 131 4.89 9.21 6.20
CA ILE A 131 5.13 7.80 6.47
C ILE A 131 4.65 7.50 7.88
N THR A 132 3.96 6.39 8.04
CA THR A 132 3.47 5.89 9.33
C THR A 132 4.09 4.51 9.56
N TRP A 133 4.71 4.33 10.72
CA TRP A 133 5.33 3.09 11.14
C TRP A 133 5.35 3.03 12.67
N ASP A 134 5.62 1.85 13.22
CA ASP A 134 5.92 1.68 14.64
C ASP A 134 7.37 2.08 14.91
N ASP A 135 7.57 3.21 15.60
CA ASP A 135 8.89 3.72 15.98
C ASP A 135 9.36 3.20 17.35
N SER A 136 8.60 2.28 17.96
CA SER A 136 8.96 1.66 19.23
C SER A 136 10.25 0.84 19.12
N PRO A 137 11.08 0.79 20.17
CA PRO A 137 12.22 -0.12 20.20
C PRO A 137 11.79 -1.57 20.07
N HIS A 138 12.39 -2.29 19.13
CA HIS A 138 12.15 -3.71 18.91
C HIS A 138 13.39 -4.52 19.28
N THR A 139 13.17 -5.78 19.68
CA THR A 139 14.24 -6.74 19.96
C THR A 139 14.12 -7.94 19.03
N LEU A 140 15.24 -8.36 18.44
CA LEU A 140 15.36 -9.59 17.65
C LEU A 140 16.48 -10.46 18.21
N ASN A 141 16.16 -11.74 18.47
CA ASN A 141 17.14 -12.73 18.87
C ASN A 141 18.07 -13.10 17.71
N PRO A 142 19.25 -13.69 17.98
CA PRO A 142 20.15 -14.18 16.94
C PRO A 142 19.43 -15.09 15.93
N GLY A 143 19.55 -14.81 14.64
CA GLY A 143 18.91 -15.56 13.56
C GLY A 143 17.41 -15.30 13.38
N GLU A 144 16.79 -14.51 14.24
CA GLU A 144 15.38 -14.12 14.12
C GLU A 144 15.19 -13.11 12.99
N SER A 145 14.11 -13.27 12.23
CA SER A 145 13.64 -12.31 11.24
C SER A 145 12.24 -11.85 11.62
N ARG A 146 11.96 -10.56 11.45
CA ARG A 146 10.61 -10.01 11.62
C ARG A 146 10.28 -9.06 10.48
N VAL A 147 9.00 -9.02 10.15
CA VAL A 147 8.45 -8.12 9.13
C VAL A 147 7.60 -7.07 9.84
N PHE A 148 7.80 -5.81 9.46
CA PHE A 148 7.10 -4.66 10.00
C PHE A 148 6.27 -4.00 8.89
N PRO A 149 4.97 -3.80 9.10
CA PRO A 149 4.16 -3.03 8.17
C PRO A 149 4.48 -1.54 8.31
N ILE A 150 4.50 -0.84 7.19
CA ILE A 150 4.59 0.61 7.11
C ILE A 150 3.55 1.13 6.13
N THR A 151 3.06 2.34 6.37
CA THR A 151 2.15 3.02 5.46
C THR A 151 2.86 4.23 4.89
N ILE A 152 2.97 4.29 3.58
CA ILE A 152 3.61 5.37 2.84
C ILE A 152 2.51 6.14 2.11
N THR A 153 2.37 7.42 2.43
CA THR A 153 1.58 8.36 1.63
C THR A 153 2.51 8.99 0.61
N ALA A 154 2.22 8.76 -0.67
CA ALA A 154 3.00 9.28 -1.77
C ALA A 154 3.04 10.82 -1.76
N PRO A 155 4.13 11.42 -2.27
CA PRO A 155 4.21 12.86 -2.49
C PRO A 155 2.98 13.42 -3.24
N ASP A 156 2.51 14.59 -2.82
CA ASP A 156 1.38 15.30 -3.44
C ASP A 156 1.69 15.90 -4.82
N LYS A 157 2.93 15.75 -5.30
CA LYS A 157 3.40 16.22 -6.61
C LYS A 157 4.05 15.10 -7.40
N PRO A 158 3.85 15.05 -8.73
CA PRO A 158 4.54 14.10 -9.60
C PRO A 158 6.06 14.28 -9.51
N GLY A 159 6.79 13.18 -9.60
CA GLY A 159 8.23 13.20 -9.52
C GLY A 159 8.82 11.86 -9.14
N ASN A 160 10.15 11.83 -9.05
CA ASN A 160 10.90 10.67 -8.59
C ASN A 160 11.68 11.03 -7.33
N TYR A 161 11.30 10.40 -6.22
CA TYR A 161 11.77 10.75 -4.89
C TYR A 161 12.57 9.60 -4.30
N LEU A 162 13.78 9.89 -3.83
CA LEU A 162 14.65 8.90 -3.21
C LEU A 162 14.42 8.89 -1.70
N TYR A 163 13.94 7.76 -1.20
CA TYR A 163 13.75 7.50 0.22
C TYR A 163 14.87 6.60 0.75
N LYS A 164 15.17 6.74 2.04
CA LYS A 164 16.12 5.93 2.78
C LYS A 164 15.47 5.43 4.07
N ILE A 165 15.60 4.15 4.35
CA ILE A 165 15.25 3.50 5.62
C ILE A 165 16.55 3.24 6.36
N ILE A 166 16.59 3.59 7.64
CA ILE A 166 17.75 3.37 8.50
C ILE A 166 17.29 2.60 9.72
N ILE A 167 17.97 1.49 10.00
CA ILE A 167 17.82 0.73 11.21
C ILE A 167 18.95 1.11 12.15
N THR A 168 18.62 1.68 13.30
CA THR A 168 19.60 2.14 14.28
C THR A 168 19.49 1.29 15.53
N LYS A 169 20.61 0.76 16.02
CA LYS A 169 20.68 0.04 17.28
C LYS A 169 20.43 0.98 18.46
N ASP A 170 20.10 0.42 19.61
CA ASP A 170 20.03 1.17 20.87
C ASP A 170 21.35 1.86 21.26
N THR A 171 22.49 1.33 20.81
CA THR A 171 23.81 1.95 20.94
C THR A 171 24.01 3.21 20.09
N GLY A 172 23.07 3.51 19.17
CA GLY A 172 23.18 4.59 18.19
C GLY A 172 23.93 4.22 16.92
N GLU A 173 24.43 2.99 16.80
CA GLU A 173 25.09 2.48 15.59
C GLU A 173 24.05 2.17 14.49
N GLU A 174 24.34 2.55 13.25
CA GLU A 174 23.55 2.11 12.08
C GLU A 174 23.76 0.61 11.87
N TYR A 175 22.68 -0.17 12.01
CA TYR A 175 22.71 -1.62 11.79
C TYR A 175 22.78 -1.96 10.30
N ASP A 176 21.91 -1.31 9.53
CA ASP A 176 21.83 -1.37 8.07
C ASP A 176 20.95 -0.22 7.58
N SER A 177 21.09 0.12 6.29
CA SER A 177 20.17 1.03 5.63
C SER A 177 19.90 0.65 4.18
N ARG A 178 18.73 1.03 3.71
CA ARG A 178 18.26 0.74 2.36
C ARG A 178 17.63 1.96 1.73
N THR A 179 17.79 2.08 0.43
CA THR A 179 17.17 3.15 -0.35
C THR A 179 16.17 2.57 -1.33
N PHE A 180 15.11 3.33 -1.58
CA PHE A 180 14.06 2.98 -2.52
C PHE A 180 13.49 4.25 -3.14
N PHE A 181 12.91 4.13 -4.33
CA PHE A 181 12.30 5.25 -5.02
C PHE A 181 10.78 5.21 -4.88
N ILE A 182 10.18 6.38 -4.72
CA ILE A 182 8.74 6.59 -4.93
C ILE A 182 8.59 7.46 -6.16
N LYS A 183 7.92 6.93 -7.17
CA LYS A 183 7.57 7.62 -8.40
C LYS A 183 6.10 7.96 -8.37
N THR A 184 5.80 9.24 -8.53
CA THR A 184 4.45 9.74 -8.73
C THR A 184 4.31 10.23 -10.17
N ALA A 185 3.35 9.66 -10.90
CA ALA A 185 3.03 10.06 -12.26
C ALA A 185 1.79 10.97 -12.25
N GLU A 186 1.74 11.94 -13.15
CA GLU A 186 0.46 12.57 -13.53
C GLU A 186 -0.27 11.62 -14.48
N GLU A 187 -1.55 11.35 -14.21
CA GLU A 187 -2.47 10.80 -15.22
C GLU A 187 -2.68 11.77 -16.39
#